data_AF-A0A820HDX5-F1
#
_entry.id   AF-A0A820HDX5-F1
#
_cell.length_a   1.000
_cell.length_b   1.000
_cell.length_c   1.000
_cell.angle_alpha   90.00
_cell.angle_beta   90.00
_cell.angle_gamma   90.00
#
_symmetry.space_group_name_H-M   'P 1'
#
loop_
_entity.id
_entity.type
_entity.pdbx_description
1 polymer ?
#
loop_
_entity_poly.entity_id
_entity_poly.type
_entity_poly.pdbx_seq_one_letter_code
_entity_poly.pdbx_strand_id
1 'polypeptide(L)'
;VFEPPPPGMRLCVIATNVAETSITIANVKYIVDCGKAKTKYYDKLTGVSTFRIEWTSKASANQRTGRAGRTAPGHCYRLYSSAVYNDSFADYTPPEIVRKPVEDLVLQLKTLNIDRLANFPFPTPPDLKAIHVAEQILIQLNALDSKTPTKKITELGRRMSAFPINPRYSKMLVIAQENQVLLPYIIALVAALSVNEVLTNGQIKIQKDNQELSISLDDVRRQWIGQGESLLFGDMMVLLKAIGALDHGNSKNYLTVCTHYGLRPKAMTDIRKIRRQLIQI
;
A
#
# COMPACT_ATOMS: atom_id res chain seq x y z
N VAL A 1 -22.88 4.07 -1.54
CA VAL A 1 -22.92 3.01 -2.58
C VAL A 1 -23.77 1.81 -2.16
N PHE A 2 -23.78 1.42 -0.88
CA PHE A 2 -24.59 0.31 -0.40
C PHE A 2 -26.04 0.68 -0.09
N GLU A 3 -26.32 1.96 0.11
CA GLU A 3 -27.68 2.46 0.28
C GLU A 3 -28.48 2.33 -1.02
N PRO A 4 -29.79 2.01 -0.94
CA PRO A 4 -30.65 1.94 -2.11
C PRO A 4 -30.76 3.32 -2.78
N PRO A 5 -30.90 3.37 -4.13
CA PRO A 5 -31.13 4.63 -4.81
C PRO A 5 -32.49 5.23 -4.43
N PRO A 6 -32.64 6.56 -4.47
CA PRO A 6 -33.94 7.21 -4.26
C PRO A 6 -35.02 6.70 -5.24
N PRO A 7 -36.32 6.80 -4.87
CA PRO A 7 -37.42 6.40 -5.75
C PRO A 7 -37.35 7.07 -7.13
N GLY A 8 -37.58 6.30 -8.19
CA GLY A 8 -37.51 6.78 -9.57
C GLY A 8 -36.09 6.93 -10.14
N MET A 9 -35.04 6.71 -9.35
CA MET A 9 -33.65 6.81 -9.79
C MET A 9 -32.99 5.44 -10.00
N ARG A 10 -32.03 5.37 -10.93
CA ARG A 10 -31.20 4.18 -11.16
C ARG A 10 -29.86 4.32 -10.46
N LEU A 11 -29.43 3.27 -9.76
CA LEU A 11 -28.09 3.19 -9.20
C LEU A 11 -27.06 3.03 -10.34
N CYS A 12 -26.17 4.01 -10.49
CA CYS A 12 -25.00 3.92 -11.35
C CYS A 12 -23.75 4.04 -10.48
N VAL A 13 -22.85 3.06 -10.57
CA VAL A 13 -21.61 3.03 -9.78
C VAL A 13 -20.42 3.02 -10.71
N ILE A 14 -19.61 4.08 -10.63
CA ILE A 14 -18.30 4.13 -11.28
C ILE A 14 -17.28 3.59 -10.27
N ALA A 15 -16.72 2.41 -10.57
CA ALA A 15 -15.82 1.70 -9.65
C ALA A 15 -14.50 1.33 -10.33
N THR A 16 -13.48 1.13 -9.50
CA THR A 16 -12.21 0.52 -9.89
C THR A 16 -12.29 -1.01 -9.73
N ASN A 17 -11.17 -1.70 -9.91
CA ASN A 17 -11.04 -3.14 -9.68
C ASN A 17 -11.42 -3.59 -8.25
N VAL A 18 -11.65 -2.66 -7.31
CA VAL A 18 -12.21 -2.97 -5.99
C VAL A 18 -13.58 -3.64 -6.09
N ALA A 19 -14.40 -3.30 -7.09
CA ALA A 19 -15.70 -3.95 -7.33
C ALA A 19 -15.58 -5.35 -7.94
N GLU A 20 -14.41 -5.69 -8.51
CA GLU A 20 -14.14 -7.01 -9.09
C GLU A 20 -14.00 -8.09 -8.02
N THR A 21 -13.37 -7.76 -6.88
CA THR A 21 -13.03 -8.73 -5.81
C THR A 21 -13.58 -8.30 -4.45
N SER A 22 -13.15 -7.14 -3.94
CA SER A 22 -13.26 -6.74 -2.53
C SER A 22 -14.65 -6.29 -2.09
N ILE A 23 -15.48 -5.80 -3.00
CA ILE A 23 -16.81 -5.27 -2.68
C ILE A 23 -17.89 -6.01 -3.45
N THR A 24 -19.00 -6.26 -2.78
CA THR A 24 -20.23 -6.77 -3.39
C THR A 24 -21.30 -5.70 -3.31
N ILE A 25 -21.71 -5.16 -4.45
CA ILE A 25 -22.82 -4.22 -4.55
C ILE A 25 -24.05 -5.02 -4.93
N ALA A 26 -25.10 -4.97 -4.10
CA ALA A 26 -26.35 -5.65 -4.37
C ALA A 26 -27.07 -5.02 -5.58
N ASN A 27 -27.92 -5.81 -6.25
CA ASN A 27 -28.83 -5.34 -7.30
C ASN A 27 -28.16 -4.70 -8.53
N VAL A 28 -26.91 -5.07 -8.82
CA VAL A 28 -26.23 -4.68 -10.06
C VAL A 28 -26.60 -5.68 -11.15
N LYS A 29 -27.38 -5.23 -12.15
CA LYS A 29 -27.81 -6.05 -13.31
C LYS A 29 -26.97 -5.79 -14.56
N TYR A 30 -26.32 -4.63 -14.64
CA TYR A 30 -25.60 -4.19 -15.84
C TYR A 30 -24.17 -3.83 -15.47
N ILE A 31 -23.22 -4.32 -16.26
CA ILE A 31 -21.80 -3.97 -16.13
C ILE A 31 -21.30 -3.43 -17.45
N VAL A 32 -20.58 -2.33 -17.37
CA VAL A 32 -19.81 -1.79 -18.49
C VAL A 32 -18.33 -1.99 -18.15
N ASP A 33 -17.65 -2.89 -18.86
CA ASP A 33 -16.26 -3.23 -18.62
C ASP A 33 -15.34 -2.50 -19.61
N CYS A 34 -14.45 -1.65 -19.09
CA CYS A 34 -13.45 -0.94 -19.88
C CYS A 34 -12.31 -1.84 -20.36
N GLY A 35 -12.15 -3.05 -19.80
CA GLY A 35 -11.11 -4.01 -20.17
C GLY A 35 -9.70 -3.64 -19.72
N LYS A 36 -9.50 -2.46 -19.13
CA LYS A 36 -8.19 -2.02 -18.64
C LYS A 36 -8.13 -1.98 -17.11
N ALA A 37 -6.93 -2.13 -16.59
CA ALA A 37 -6.63 -2.05 -15.17
C ALA A 37 -5.37 -1.21 -14.94
N LYS A 38 -5.37 -0.41 -13.88
CA LYS A 38 -4.16 0.27 -13.41
C LYS A 38 -3.39 -0.70 -12.51
N THR A 39 -2.22 -1.13 -12.95
CA THR A 39 -1.38 -2.09 -12.25
C THR A 39 -0.09 -1.42 -11.78
N LYS A 40 0.39 -1.77 -10.59
CA LYS A 40 1.70 -1.34 -10.09
C LYS A 40 2.76 -2.25 -10.71
N TYR A 41 3.65 -1.67 -11.52
CA TYR A 41 4.80 -2.32 -12.12
C TYR A 41 6.05 -1.97 -11.33
N TYR A 42 6.87 -2.96 -11.02
CA TYR A 42 8.16 -2.77 -10.38
C TYR A 42 9.28 -3.07 -11.37
N ASP A 43 10.13 -2.08 -11.63
CA ASP A 43 11.32 -2.28 -12.44
C ASP A 43 12.45 -2.82 -11.55
N LYS A 44 12.92 -4.02 -11.90
CA LYS A 44 13.94 -4.76 -11.14
C LYS A 44 15.33 -4.15 -11.27
N LEU A 45 15.60 -3.39 -12.34
CA LEU A 45 16.91 -2.77 -12.57
C LEU A 45 17.03 -1.46 -11.82
N THR A 46 16.03 -0.58 -11.95
CA THR A 46 16.03 0.74 -11.31
C THR A 46 15.51 0.72 -9.88
N GLY A 47 14.78 -0.33 -9.50
CA GLY A 47 14.10 -0.43 -8.22
C GLY A 47 12.88 0.49 -8.08
N VAL A 48 12.43 1.09 -9.19
CA VAL A 48 11.34 2.08 -9.20
C VAL A 48 10.00 1.37 -9.43
N SER A 49 8.97 1.83 -8.70
CA SER A 49 7.59 1.43 -8.94
C SER A 49 6.86 2.47 -9.78
N THR A 50 6.15 2.04 -10.81
CA THR A 50 5.32 2.90 -11.66
C THR A 50 3.94 2.31 -11.82
N PHE A 51 2.92 3.16 -11.94
CA PHE A 51 1.58 2.71 -12.31
C PHE A 51 1.41 2.75 -13.82
N ARG A 52 1.01 1.62 -14.41
CA ARG A 52 0.71 1.51 -15.84
C ARG A 52 -0.74 1.07 -16.03
N ILE A 53 -1.35 1.55 -17.11
CA ILE A 53 -2.67 1.09 -17.52
C ILE A 53 -2.45 0.01 -18.57
N GLU A 54 -2.89 -1.21 -18.26
CA GLU A 54 -2.70 -2.39 -19.08
C GLU A 54 -4.04 -3.10 -19.30
N TRP A 55 -4.08 -4.02 -20.26
CA TRP A 55 -5.22 -4.93 -20.42
C TRP A 55 -5.39 -5.78 -19.16
N THR A 56 -6.63 -6.02 -18.78
CA THR A 56 -6.94 -6.97 -17.71
C THR A 56 -6.78 -8.42 -18.21
N SER A 57 -6.77 -9.39 -17.30
CA SER A 57 -6.75 -10.81 -17.71
C SER A 57 -8.15 -11.28 -18.11
N LYS A 58 -8.23 -12.35 -18.91
CA LYS A 58 -9.50 -13.01 -19.24
C LYS A 58 -10.23 -13.46 -17.97
N ALA A 59 -9.49 -13.99 -17.00
CA ALA A 59 -10.01 -14.34 -15.68
C ALA A 59 -10.66 -13.13 -14.97
N SER A 60 -9.98 -11.98 -14.91
CA SER A 60 -10.51 -10.75 -14.31
C SER A 60 -11.74 -10.21 -15.05
N ALA A 61 -11.72 -10.17 -16.39
CA ALA A 61 -12.88 -9.78 -17.19
C ALA A 61 -14.10 -10.69 -16.97
N ASN A 62 -13.87 -12.00 -16.81
CA ASN A 62 -14.92 -12.96 -16.49
C ASN A 62 -15.44 -12.77 -15.06
N GLN A 63 -14.55 -12.48 -14.10
CA GLN A 63 -14.96 -12.14 -12.74
C GLN A 63 -15.83 -10.88 -12.68
N ARG A 64 -15.46 -9.83 -13.45
CA ARG A 64 -16.30 -8.63 -13.62
C ARG A 64 -17.66 -8.99 -14.19
N THR A 65 -17.71 -9.78 -15.25
CA THR A 65 -18.97 -10.25 -15.86
C THR A 65 -19.86 -10.94 -14.81
N GLY A 66 -19.28 -11.80 -13.97
CA GLY A 66 -19.99 -12.50 -12.88
C GLY A 66 -20.57 -11.59 -11.79
N ARG A 67 -20.20 -10.31 -11.72
CA ARG A 67 -20.79 -9.34 -10.78
C ARG A 67 -22.20 -8.89 -11.19
N ALA A 68 -22.57 -8.98 -12.48
CA ALA A 68 -23.90 -8.62 -12.98
C ALA A 68 -24.96 -9.70 -12.72
N GLY A 69 -24.53 -10.93 -12.48
CA GLY A 69 -25.38 -12.13 -12.47
C GLY A 69 -25.61 -12.73 -11.07
N ARG A 70 -25.44 -11.96 -9.99
CA ARG A 70 -25.45 -12.53 -8.63
C ARG A 70 -26.84 -12.86 -8.09
N THR A 71 -27.81 -11.99 -8.32
CA THR A 71 -29.17 -12.12 -7.79
C THR A 71 -30.22 -12.29 -8.88
N ALA A 72 -29.90 -11.89 -10.11
CA ALA A 72 -30.78 -11.97 -11.26
C ALA A 72 -29.94 -12.09 -12.54
N PRO A 73 -30.52 -12.55 -13.66
CA PRO A 73 -29.87 -12.47 -14.97
C PRO A 73 -29.43 -11.04 -15.27
N GLY A 74 -28.17 -10.87 -15.66
CA GLY A 74 -27.56 -9.57 -15.94
C GLY A 74 -26.84 -9.53 -17.28
N HIS A 75 -26.50 -8.32 -17.73
CA HIS A 75 -25.76 -8.09 -18.97
C HIS A 75 -24.41 -7.44 -18.69
N CYS A 76 -23.39 -7.89 -19.41
CA CYS A 76 -22.07 -7.28 -19.40
C CYS A 76 -21.74 -6.74 -20.79
N TYR A 77 -21.57 -5.43 -20.89
CA TYR A 77 -21.13 -4.74 -22.08
C TYR A 77 -19.62 -4.51 -21.99
N ARG A 78 -18.86 -5.14 -22.88
CA ARG A 78 -17.41 -5.01 -22.95
C ARG A 78 -17.06 -3.94 -23.98
N LEU A 79 -16.23 -2.96 -23.61
CA LEU A 79 -15.79 -1.87 -24.49
C LEU A 79 -14.60 -2.26 -25.38
N TYR A 80 -14.47 -3.55 -25.69
CA TYR A 80 -13.38 -4.14 -26.46
C TYR A 80 -13.92 -5.30 -27.31
N SER A 81 -13.30 -5.55 -28.46
CA SER A 81 -13.74 -6.59 -29.39
C SER A 81 -13.38 -7.99 -28.91
N SER A 82 -14.03 -9.00 -29.50
CA SER A 82 -13.69 -10.42 -29.28
C SER A 82 -12.25 -10.74 -29.68
N ALA A 83 -11.75 -10.15 -30.77
CA ALA A 83 -10.36 -10.30 -31.20
C ALA A 83 -9.39 -9.78 -30.12
N VAL A 84 -9.64 -8.58 -29.57
CA VAL A 84 -8.81 -8.03 -28.50
C VAL A 84 -8.85 -8.92 -27.24
N TYR A 85 -10.04 -9.42 -26.88
CA TYR A 85 -10.17 -10.34 -25.74
C TYR A 85 -9.40 -11.65 -25.94
N ASN A 86 -9.40 -12.21 -27.15
CA ASN A 86 -8.74 -13.48 -27.44
C ASN A 86 -7.22 -13.34 -27.59
N ASP A 87 -6.78 -12.31 -28.30
CA ASP A 87 -5.39 -12.18 -28.77
C ASP A 87 -4.53 -11.30 -27.85
N SER A 88 -5.12 -10.31 -27.18
CA SER A 88 -4.37 -9.33 -26.36
C SER A 88 -4.41 -9.59 -24.85
N PHE A 89 -5.45 -10.28 -24.35
CA PHE A 89 -5.60 -10.50 -22.90
C PHE A 89 -4.88 -11.78 -22.49
N ALA A 90 -4.08 -11.70 -21.42
CA ALA A 90 -3.54 -12.89 -20.78
C ALA A 90 -4.68 -13.69 -20.12
N ASP A 91 -4.57 -15.03 -20.10
CA ASP A 91 -5.61 -15.87 -19.51
C ASP A 91 -5.77 -15.59 -18.00
N TYR A 92 -4.64 -15.44 -17.31
CA TYR A 92 -4.57 -15.19 -15.87
C TYR A 92 -3.67 -14.00 -15.55
N THR A 93 -4.00 -13.30 -14.47
CA THR A 93 -3.14 -12.25 -13.92
C THR A 93 -1.86 -12.87 -13.37
N PRO A 94 -0.66 -12.35 -13.71
CA PRO A 94 0.59 -12.87 -13.19
C PRO A 94 0.61 -12.88 -11.65
N PRO A 95 1.22 -13.90 -11.01
CA PRO A 95 1.34 -13.97 -9.56
C PRO A 95 2.01 -12.72 -8.95
N GLU A 96 1.74 -12.45 -7.68
CA GLU A 96 2.32 -11.28 -7.00
C GLU A 96 3.83 -11.41 -6.80
N ILE A 97 4.32 -12.63 -6.55
CA ILE A 97 5.73 -12.95 -6.30
C ILE A 97 6.67 -12.56 -7.46
N VAL A 98 6.15 -12.49 -8.69
CA VAL A 98 6.93 -12.06 -9.88
C VAL A 98 6.85 -10.55 -10.14
N ARG A 99 5.90 -9.84 -9.50
CA ARG A 99 5.61 -8.43 -9.74
C ARG A 99 6.08 -7.50 -8.61
N LYS A 100 6.39 -8.04 -7.43
CA LYS A 100 6.84 -7.28 -6.28
C LYS A 100 8.27 -7.66 -5.86
N PRO A 101 8.98 -6.75 -5.16
CA PRO A 101 10.21 -7.08 -4.48
C PRO A 101 10.00 -8.22 -3.47
N VAL A 102 11.00 -9.09 -3.33
CA VAL A 102 10.91 -10.33 -2.53
C VAL A 102 11.83 -10.33 -1.31
N GLU A 103 12.42 -9.20 -0.91
CA GLU A 103 13.34 -9.11 0.24
C GLU A 103 12.73 -9.60 1.56
N ASP A 104 11.45 -9.34 1.79
CA ASP A 104 10.75 -9.82 2.97
C ASP A 104 10.60 -11.35 2.96
N LEU A 105 10.20 -11.91 1.81
CA LEU A 105 10.12 -13.36 1.60
C LEU A 105 11.50 -14.02 1.76
N VAL A 106 12.55 -13.44 1.19
CA VAL A 106 13.92 -13.97 1.31
C VAL A 106 14.37 -13.96 2.77
N LEU A 107 14.12 -12.88 3.51
CA LEU A 107 14.45 -12.80 4.93
C LEU A 107 13.74 -13.91 5.72
N GLN A 108 12.43 -14.09 5.52
CA GLN A 108 11.65 -15.13 6.19
C GLN A 108 12.07 -16.56 5.81
N LEU A 109 12.50 -16.81 4.57
CA LEU A 109 13.02 -18.14 4.21
C LEU A 109 14.39 -18.41 4.84
N LYS A 110 15.26 -17.39 4.93
CA LYS A 110 16.57 -17.52 5.58
C LYS A 110 16.45 -17.72 7.09
N THR A 111 15.43 -17.16 7.77
CA THR A 111 15.19 -17.44 9.21
C THR A 111 14.81 -18.89 9.46
N LEU A 112 14.13 -19.53 8.50
CA LEU A 112 13.78 -20.95 8.49
C LEU A 112 14.96 -21.86 8.09
N ASN A 113 16.17 -21.31 7.97
CA ASN A 113 17.39 -22.01 7.53
C ASN A 113 17.29 -22.59 6.10
N ILE A 114 16.49 -21.97 5.24
CA ILE A 114 16.41 -22.34 3.81
C ILE A 114 17.47 -21.55 3.05
N ASP A 115 18.65 -22.16 2.89
CA ASP A 115 19.80 -21.49 2.29
C ASP A 115 19.68 -21.35 0.76
N ARG A 116 19.17 -22.37 0.07
CA ARG A 116 19.08 -22.42 -1.40
C ARG A 116 17.65 -22.13 -1.87
N LEU A 117 17.33 -20.85 -2.02
CA LEU A 117 16.00 -20.41 -2.44
C LEU A 117 15.63 -20.88 -3.86
N ALA A 118 16.61 -21.12 -4.72
CA ALA A 118 16.38 -21.67 -6.06
C ALA A 118 15.74 -23.08 -6.04
N ASN A 119 15.96 -23.85 -4.97
CA ASN A 119 15.42 -25.20 -4.81
C ASN A 119 14.11 -25.23 -4.02
N PHE A 120 13.64 -24.07 -3.53
CA PHE A 120 12.41 -24.02 -2.77
C PHE A 120 11.20 -24.25 -3.71
N PRO A 121 10.25 -25.13 -3.34
CA PRO A 121 9.16 -25.56 -4.21
C PRO A 121 8.04 -24.51 -4.30
N PHE A 122 8.30 -23.38 -4.98
CA PHE A 122 7.28 -22.37 -5.24
C PHE A 122 6.27 -22.87 -6.29
N PRO A 123 4.95 -22.59 -6.15
CA PRO A 123 3.98 -22.83 -7.22
C PRO A 123 4.32 -22.08 -8.51
N THR A 124 4.88 -20.89 -8.36
CA THR A 124 5.52 -20.14 -9.45
C THR A 124 6.76 -19.46 -8.85
N PRO A 125 7.98 -19.84 -9.26
CA PRO A 125 9.18 -19.30 -8.67
C PRO A 125 9.36 -17.81 -9.05
N PRO A 126 9.90 -16.98 -8.13
CA PRO A 126 10.36 -15.65 -8.50
C PRO A 126 11.54 -15.75 -9.46
N ASP A 127 11.75 -14.66 -10.21
CA ASP A 127 12.95 -14.51 -11.04
C ASP A 127 14.22 -14.57 -10.18
N LEU A 128 15.21 -15.36 -10.61
CA LEU A 128 16.50 -15.47 -9.92
C LEU A 128 17.19 -14.11 -9.75
N LYS A 129 17.00 -13.19 -10.69
CA LYS A 129 17.50 -11.82 -10.56
C LYS A 129 16.86 -11.08 -9.39
N ALA A 130 15.56 -11.27 -9.16
CA ALA A 130 14.84 -10.66 -8.04
C ALA A 130 15.32 -11.22 -6.70
N ILE A 131 15.58 -12.53 -6.63
CA ILE A 131 16.18 -13.16 -5.44
C ILE A 131 17.58 -12.57 -5.18
N HIS A 132 18.41 -12.45 -6.22
CA HIS A 132 19.75 -11.87 -6.07
C HIS A 132 19.70 -10.43 -5.55
N VAL A 133 18.84 -9.58 -6.13
CA VAL A 133 18.66 -8.18 -5.67
C VAL A 133 18.18 -8.14 -4.21
N ALA A 134 17.24 -8.99 -3.84
CA ALA A 134 16.76 -9.11 -2.46
C ALA A 134 17.89 -9.51 -1.49
N GLU A 135 18.71 -10.50 -1.84
CA GLU A 135 19.86 -10.89 -1.03
C GLU A 135 20.87 -9.75 -0.88
N GLN A 136 21.15 -8.98 -1.95
CA GLN A 136 22.06 -7.83 -1.88
C GLN A 136 21.52 -6.74 -0.95
N ILE A 137 20.22 -6.43 -1.02
CA ILE A 137 19.57 -5.47 -0.11
C ILE A 137 19.70 -5.95 1.34
N LEU A 138 19.44 -7.23 1.61
CA LEU A 138 19.54 -7.78 2.97
C LEU A 138 20.98 -7.81 3.49
N ILE A 139 21.97 -8.04 2.62
CA ILE A 139 23.41 -7.90 2.97
C ILE A 139 23.73 -6.45 3.32
N GLN A 140 23.29 -5.47 2.53
CA GLN A 140 23.48 -4.03 2.83
C GLN A 140 22.78 -3.62 4.13
N LEU A 141 21.67 -4.28 4.46
CA LEU A 141 20.99 -4.11 5.74
C LEU A 141 21.70 -4.83 6.90
N ASN A 142 22.79 -5.57 6.66
CA ASN A 142 23.48 -6.45 7.62
C ASN A 142 22.56 -7.55 8.20
N ALA A 143 21.47 -7.88 7.50
CA ALA A 143 20.56 -8.96 7.86
C ALA A 143 21.09 -10.34 7.43
N LEU A 144 21.91 -10.39 6.38
CA LEU A 144 22.61 -11.59 5.92
C LEU A 144 24.12 -11.37 5.95
N ASP A 145 24.88 -12.42 6.28
CA ASP A 145 26.34 -12.40 6.29
C ASP A 145 26.91 -12.66 4.89
N SER A 146 27.58 -11.64 4.32
CA SER A 146 28.22 -11.73 3.01
C SER A 146 29.45 -12.65 2.97
N LYS A 147 30.05 -12.97 4.13
CA LYS A 147 31.25 -13.80 4.22
C LYS A 147 30.93 -15.29 4.01
N THR A 148 29.68 -15.68 4.24
CA THR A 148 29.27 -17.08 4.11
C THR A 148 28.81 -17.38 2.68
N PRO A 149 29.18 -18.54 2.10
CA PRO A 149 28.77 -18.91 0.74
C PRO A 149 27.25 -19.06 0.61
N THR A 150 26.55 -19.38 1.70
CA THR A 150 25.09 -19.53 1.72
C THR A 150 24.34 -18.27 2.15
N LYS A 151 25.05 -17.17 2.46
CA LYS A 151 24.48 -15.91 2.94
C LYS A 151 23.55 -16.15 4.14
N LYS A 152 24.12 -16.74 5.20
CA LYS A 152 23.37 -17.08 6.42
C LYS A 152 22.80 -15.83 7.08
N ILE A 153 21.67 -16.00 7.74
CA ILE A 153 21.04 -14.93 8.50
C ILE A 153 21.88 -14.53 9.71
N THR A 154 22.01 -13.22 9.95
CA THR A 154 22.68 -12.66 11.13
C THR A 154 21.73 -12.60 12.32
N GLU A 155 22.26 -12.37 13.53
CA GLU A 155 21.43 -12.10 14.70
C GLU A 155 20.56 -10.85 14.50
N LEU A 156 21.10 -9.82 13.85
CA LEU A 156 20.34 -8.64 13.44
C LEU A 156 19.19 -9.03 12.50
N GLY A 157 19.46 -9.85 11.47
CA GLY A 157 18.43 -10.33 10.54
C GLY A 157 17.33 -11.13 11.24
N ARG A 158 17.69 -11.94 12.24
CA ARG A 158 16.73 -12.70 13.06
C ARG A 158 15.82 -11.74 13.85
N ARG A 159 16.37 -10.70 14.47
CA ARG A 159 15.56 -9.65 15.14
C ARG A 159 14.67 -8.91 14.15
N MET A 160 15.19 -8.55 12.98
CA MET A 160 14.43 -7.88 11.93
C MET A 160 13.22 -8.70 11.45
N SER A 161 13.36 -10.02 11.36
CA SER A 161 12.29 -10.92 10.91
C SER A 161 11.11 -11.05 11.87
N ALA A 162 11.27 -10.64 13.13
CA ALA A 162 10.19 -10.63 14.11
C ALA A 162 9.12 -9.57 13.78
N PHE A 163 9.49 -8.52 13.03
CA PHE A 163 8.57 -7.45 12.65
C PHE A 163 7.90 -7.74 11.30
N PRO A 164 6.55 -7.70 11.19
CA PRO A 164 5.81 -7.96 9.96
C PRO A 164 5.75 -6.72 9.05
N ILE A 165 6.91 -6.12 8.76
CA ILE A 165 7.05 -4.90 7.96
C ILE A 165 8.25 -5.03 7.01
N ASN A 166 8.39 -4.11 6.06
CA ASN A 166 9.52 -4.14 5.13
C ASN A 166 10.87 -4.17 5.89
N PRO A 167 11.84 -5.02 5.48
CA PRO A 167 13.13 -5.16 6.18
C PRO A 167 13.87 -3.84 6.42
N ARG A 168 13.74 -2.84 5.53
CA ARG A 168 14.34 -1.51 5.74
C ARG A 168 13.79 -0.84 6.99
N TYR A 169 12.48 -0.92 7.20
CA TYR A 169 11.81 -0.36 8.36
C TYR A 169 12.06 -1.20 9.62
N SER A 170 12.14 -2.53 9.50
CA SER A 170 12.55 -3.40 10.61
C SER A 170 13.94 -3.03 11.13
N LYS A 171 14.90 -2.75 10.23
CA LYS A 171 16.23 -2.28 10.63
C LYS A 171 16.17 -0.95 11.39
N MET A 172 15.34 -0.01 10.96
CA MET A 172 15.16 1.26 11.66
C MET A 172 14.67 1.05 13.11
N LEU A 173 13.71 0.13 13.31
CA LEU A 173 13.21 -0.20 14.64
C LEU A 173 14.26 -0.86 15.53
N VAL A 174 15.01 -1.85 15.00
CA VAL A 174 16.03 -2.55 15.78
C VAL A 174 17.15 -1.60 16.22
N ILE A 175 17.57 -0.67 15.35
CA ILE A 175 18.56 0.35 15.72
C ILE A 175 17.97 1.35 16.72
N ALA A 176 16.72 1.78 16.53
CA ALA A 176 16.06 2.71 17.44
C ALA A 176 15.87 2.15 18.85
N GLN A 177 15.83 0.83 19.02
CA GLN A 177 15.73 0.18 20.33
C GLN A 177 16.93 0.51 21.24
N GLU A 178 18.10 0.82 20.69
CA GLU A 178 19.27 1.26 21.46
C GLU A 178 19.04 2.63 22.13
N ASN A 179 18.10 3.43 21.61
CA ASN A 179 17.76 4.75 22.13
C ASN A 179 16.27 4.86 22.46
N GLN A 180 15.94 4.63 23.75
CA GLN A 180 14.58 4.62 24.26
C GLN A 180 13.80 5.93 24.03
N VAL A 181 14.51 7.07 23.90
CA VAL A 181 13.87 8.37 23.64
C VAL A 181 13.36 8.48 22.21
N LEU A 182 14.09 7.90 21.25
CA LEU A 182 13.77 7.98 19.82
C LEU A 182 12.76 6.90 19.39
N LEU A 183 12.70 5.79 20.11
CA LEU A 183 11.89 4.63 19.75
C LEU A 183 10.41 4.97 19.43
N PRO A 184 9.67 5.75 20.24
CA PRO A 184 8.27 6.07 19.94
C PRO A 184 8.09 6.86 18.64
N TYR A 185 9.02 7.75 18.31
CA TYR A 185 8.98 8.55 17.09
C TYR A 185 9.26 7.69 15.85
N ILE A 186 10.23 6.78 15.94
CA ILE A 186 10.53 5.86 14.84
C ILE A 186 9.38 4.88 14.62
N ILE A 187 8.75 4.36 15.68
CA ILE A 187 7.54 3.52 15.56
C ILE A 187 6.41 4.29 14.87
N ALA A 188 6.17 5.53 15.27
CA ALA A 188 5.16 6.38 14.65
C ALA A 188 5.43 6.59 13.14
N LEU A 189 6.68 6.87 12.79
CA LEU A 189 7.11 7.10 11.42
C LEU A 189 7.04 5.84 10.55
N VAL A 190 7.56 4.72 11.04
CA VAL A 190 7.51 3.41 10.36
C VAL A 190 6.06 2.99 10.12
N ALA A 191 5.17 3.19 11.09
CA ALA A 191 3.76 2.90 10.91
C ALA A 191 3.11 3.80 9.86
N ALA A 192 3.45 5.10 9.82
CA ALA A 192 2.97 6.00 8.77
C ALA A 192 3.43 5.57 7.37
N LEU A 193 4.72 5.24 7.21
CA LEU A 193 5.27 4.80 5.93
C LEU A 193 4.73 3.45 5.46
N SER A 194 4.32 2.59 6.40
CA SER A 194 3.75 1.27 6.09
C SER A 194 2.31 1.36 5.57
N VAL A 195 1.61 2.47 5.85
CA VAL A 195 0.24 2.69 5.37
C VAL A 195 0.26 3.47 4.06
N ASN A 196 -0.40 2.91 3.04
CA ASN A 196 -0.53 3.58 1.76
C ASN A 196 -1.34 4.88 1.89
N GLU A 197 -1.01 5.92 1.12
CA GLU A 197 -1.80 7.16 0.94
C GLU A 197 -2.31 7.76 2.26
N VAL A 198 -1.39 8.22 3.11
CA VAL A 198 -1.74 8.89 4.38
C VAL A 198 -2.29 10.30 4.12
N LEU A 199 -1.67 11.02 3.18
CA LEU A 199 -1.99 12.39 2.83
C LEU A 199 -2.93 12.42 1.61
N THR A 200 -4.00 13.21 1.69
CA THR A 200 -4.90 13.50 0.58
C THR A 200 -4.43 14.74 -0.17
N ASN A 201 -4.50 14.76 -1.50
CA ASN A 201 -4.18 15.94 -2.30
C ASN A 201 -5.45 16.76 -2.60
N GLY A 202 -5.28 18.06 -2.84
CA GLY A 202 -6.36 18.97 -3.20
C GLY A 202 -6.38 20.25 -2.36
N GLN A 203 -7.55 20.88 -2.32
CA GLN A 203 -7.79 22.11 -1.58
C GLN A 203 -8.82 21.86 -0.48
N ILE A 204 -8.61 22.48 0.68
CA ILE A 204 -9.63 22.54 1.74
C ILE A 204 -10.36 23.86 1.57
N LYS A 205 -11.69 23.79 1.58
CA LYS A 205 -12.54 24.97 1.70
C LYS A 205 -12.78 25.24 3.17
N ILE A 206 -12.30 26.38 3.66
CA ILE A 206 -12.58 26.87 5.02
C ILE A 206 -13.54 28.05 4.89
N GLN A 207 -14.67 27.97 5.59
CA GLN A 207 -15.55 29.12 5.77
C GLN A 207 -15.03 29.96 6.94
N LYS A 208 -14.57 31.17 6.66
CA LYS A 208 -14.32 32.21 7.67
C LYS A 208 -15.11 33.45 7.25
N ASP A 209 -15.90 34.00 8.18
CA ASP A 209 -16.60 35.29 8.03
C ASP A 209 -17.38 35.44 6.71
N ASN A 210 -18.21 34.45 6.36
CA ASN A 210 -19.01 34.38 5.13
C ASN A 210 -18.21 34.43 3.81
N GLN A 211 -16.88 34.28 3.86
CA GLN A 211 -16.02 34.13 2.68
C GLN A 211 -15.47 32.69 2.61
N GLU A 212 -15.59 32.06 1.44
CA GLU A 212 -14.96 30.76 1.18
C GLU A 212 -13.50 30.96 0.81
N LEU A 213 -12.59 30.61 1.72
CA LEU A 213 -11.16 30.57 1.44
C LEU A 213 -10.75 29.14 1.08
N SER A 214 -10.25 28.95 -0.14
CA SER A 214 -9.63 27.70 -0.57
C SER A 214 -8.15 27.72 -0.22
N ILE A 215 -7.72 26.89 0.73
CA ILE A 215 -6.31 26.74 1.10
C ILE A 215 -5.78 25.46 0.44
N SER A 216 -4.61 25.57 -0.19
CA SER A 216 -3.92 24.40 -0.73
C SER A 216 -3.38 23.54 0.42
N LEU A 217 -3.61 22.23 0.35
CA LEU A 217 -3.04 21.29 1.31
C LEU A 217 -1.50 21.31 1.31
N ASP A 218 -0.89 21.69 0.19
CA ASP A 218 0.56 21.81 0.10
C ASP A 218 1.12 22.95 0.97
N ASP A 219 0.37 24.05 1.11
CA ASP A 219 0.77 25.16 1.99
C ASP A 219 0.65 24.76 3.46
N VAL A 220 -0.40 24.02 3.81
CA VAL A 220 -0.59 23.47 5.16
C VAL A 220 0.56 22.50 5.51
N ARG A 221 0.97 21.65 4.57
CA ARG A 221 2.10 20.73 4.76
C ARG A 221 3.42 21.47 4.95
N ARG A 222 3.65 22.54 4.19
CA ARG A 222 4.85 23.40 4.33
C ARG A 222 4.92 24.03 5.72
N GLN A 223 3.79 24.48 6.28
CA GLN A 223 3.75 24.97 7.65
C GLN A 223 4.15 23.90 8.67
N TRP A 224 3.79 22.64 8.42
CA TRP A 224 4.13 21.52 9.29
C TRP A 224 5.57 21.05 9.18
N ILE A 225 6.24 21.22 8.05
CA ILE A 225 7.68 20.95 7.99
C ILE A 225 8.40 21.82 9.04
N GLY A 226 8.04 23.10 9.13
CA GLY A 226 8.63 24.06 10.06
C GLY A 226 9.88 24.73 9.46
N GLN A 227 10.76 25.24 10.32
CA GLN A 227 12.00 25.92 9.95
C GLN A 227 13.21 25.26 10.64
N GLY A 228 14.42 25.53 10.14
CA GLY A 228 15.68 25.01 10.71
C GLY A 228 15.86 23.50 10.51
N GLU A 229 16.40 22.80 11.51
CA GLU A 229 16.70 21.35 11.47
C GLU A 229 15.49 20.47 11.11
N SER A 230 14.27 20.93 11.44
CA SER A 230 13.04 20.21 11.08
C SER A 230 12.79 20.14 9.57
N LEU A 231 13.30 21.11 8.80
CA LEU A 231 13.24 21.14 7.34
C LEU A 231 14.13 20.06 6.71
N LEU A 232 15.26 19.73 7.35
CA LEU A 232 16.16 18.68 6.86
C LEU A 232 15.52 17.29 6.92
N PHE A 233 14.59 17.09 7.85
CA PHE A 233 13.83 15.85 7.95
C PHE A 233 12.67 15.76 6.94
N GLY A 234 12.34 16.87 6.27
CA GLY A 234 11.43 16.93 5.12
C GLY A 234 10.04 16.35 5.39
N ASP A 235 9.52 15.58 4.44
CA ASP A 235 8.17 14.98 4.50
C ASP A 235 7.98 14.03 5.69
N MET A 236 9.07 13.46 6.21
CA MET A 236 9.03 12.60 7.39
C MET A 236 8.61 13.39 8.64
N MET A 237 8.96 14.68 8.71
CA MET A 237 8.54 15.58 9.78
C MET A 237 7.04 15.86 9.69
N VAL A 238 6.51 16.02 8.48
CA VAL A 238 5.07 16.24 8.25
C VAL A 238 4.28 15.05 8.79
N LEU A 239 4.70 13.82 8.45
CA LEU A 239 4.04 12.61 8.95
C LEU A 239 4.13 12.48 10.48
N LEU A 240 5.28 12.80 11.06
CA LEU A 240 5.48 12.71 12.50
C LEU A 240 4.59 13.71 13.27
N LYS A 241 4.57 14.98 12.83
CA LYS A 241 3.70 16.01 13.43
C LYS A 241 2.23 15.71 13.20
N ALA A 242 1.87 15.13 12.06
CA ALA A 242 0.50 14.67 11.79
C ALA A 242 -0.01 13.69 12.83
N ILE A 243 0.81 12.67 13.12
CA ILE A 243 0.49 11.65 14.11
C ILE A 243 0.46 12.25 15.51
N GLY A 244 1.47 13.08 15.85
CA GLY A 244 1.55 13.73 17.16
C GLY A 244 0.34 14.63 17.45
N ALA A 245 -0.06 15.46 16.48
CA ALA A 245 -1.22 16.34 16.60
C ALA A 245 -2.53 15.54 16.80
N LEU A 246 -2.68 14.43 16.08
CA LEU A 246 -3.86 13.56 16.21
C LEU A 246 -3.91 12.81 17.54
N ASP A 247 -2.76 12.45 18.10
CA ASP A 247 -2.68 11.78 19.40
C ASP A 247 -2.85 12.75 20.58
N HIS A 248 -2.46 14.01 20.41
CA HIS A 248 -2.72 15.07 21.37
C HIS A 248 -4.20 15.53 21.35
N GLY A 249 -4.87 15.43 20.20
CA GLY A 249 -6.28 15.74 20.06
C GLY A 249 -7.19 14.67 20.67
N ASN A 250 -8.11 15.07 21.56
CA ASN A 250 -9.17 14.17 22.03
C ASN A 250 -10.00 13.59 20.86
N SER A 251 -10.53 12.37 21.04
CA SER A 251 -11.27 11.61 20.01
C SER A 251 -12.40 12.39 19.34
N LYS A 252 -13.01 13.36 20.04
CA LYS A 252 -14.07 14.23 19.54
C LYS A 252 -13.64 15.13 18.37
N ASN A 253 -12.36 15.48 18.28
CA ASN A 253 -11.81 16.34 17.22
C ASN A 253 -11.06 15.55 16.13
N TYR A 254 -11.13 14.21 16.15
CA TYR A 254 -10.33 13.39 15.24
C TYR A 254 -10.64 13.64 13.77
N LEU A 255 -11.94 13.69 13.41
CA LEU A 255 -12.35 13.87 12.02
C LEU A 255 -12.06 15.30 11.54
N THR A 256 -12.27 16.30 12.40
CA THR A 256 -12.04 17.71 12.08
C THR A 256 -10.55 18.00 11.89
N VAL A 257 -9.68 17.41 12.72
CA VAL A 257 -8.22 17.48 12.54
C VAL A 257 -7.82 16.79 11.23
N CYS A 258 -8.35 15.59 10.96
CA CYS A 258 -8.04 14.89 9.70
C CYS A 258 -8.44 15.71 8.46
N THR A 259 -9.64 16.30 8.44
CA THR A 259 -10.09 17.12 7.31
C THR A 259 -9.30 18.41 7.18
N HIS A 260 -9.00 19.08 8.28
CA HIS A 260 -8.23 20.34 8.29
C HIS A 260 -6.78 20.16 7.80
N TYR A 261 -6.19 18.98 7.98
CA TYR A 261 -4.80 18.72 7.58
C TYR A 261 -4.68 17.80 6.34
N GLY A 262 -5.80 17.44 5.71
CA GLY A 262 -5.80 16.55 4.56
C GLY A 262 -5.22 15.17 4.87
N LEU A 263 -5.53 14.64 6.06
CA LEU A 263 -5.16 13.30 6.48
C LEU A 263 -6.32 12.35 6.24
N ARG A 264 -6.03 11.16 5.74
CA ARG A 264 -7.07 10.15 5.52
C ARG A 264 -7.46 9.47 6.85
N PRO A 265 -8.70 9.61 7.36
CA PRO A 265 -9.08 9.10 8.69
C PRO A 265 -8.88 7.58 8.82
N LYS A 266 -9.16 6.81 7.77
CA LYS A 266 -8.93 5.37 7.75
C LYS A 266 -7.44 5.03 7.87
N ALA A 267 -6.58 5.72 7.12
CA ALA A 267 -5.14 5.52 7.19
C ALA A 267 -4.61 5.82 8.60
N MET A 268 -5.08 6.89 9.23
CA MET A 268 -4.68 7.24 10.60
C MET A 268 -5.14 6.21 11.63
N THR A 269 -6.30 5.60 11.44
CA THR A 269 -6.76 4.48 12.29
C THR A 269 -5.85 3.25 12.11
N ASP A 270 -5.48 2.93 10.86
CA ASP A 270 -4.61 1.81 10.56
C ASP A 270 -3.19 2.03 11.09
N ILE A 271 -2.66 3.25 11.00
CA ILE A 271 -1.38 3.66 11.63
C ILE A 271 -1.43 3.40 13.14
N ARG A 272 -2.51 3.79 13.83
CA ARG A 272 -2.64 3.54 15.28
C ARG A 272 -2.64 2.05 15.61
N LYS A 273 -3.29 1.22 14.79
CA LYS A 273 -3.30 -0.25 14.97
C LYS A 273 -1.90 -0.83 14.77
N ILE A 274 -1.21 -0.45 13.70
CA ILE A 274 0.16 -0.91 13.41
C ILE A 274 1.11 -0.48 14.52
N ARG A 275 1.02 0.77 15.01
CA ARG A 275 1.84 1.23 16.15
C ARG A 275 1.62 0.38 17.40
N ARG A 276 0.37 0.08 17.76
CA ARG A 276 0.07 -0.79 18.90
C ARG A 276 0.68 -2.18 18.72
N GLN A 277 0.59 -2.74 17.52
CA GLN A 277 1.20 -4.02 17.20
C GLN A 277 2.73 -3.96 17.32
N LEU A 278 3.38 -2.93 16.77
CA LEU A 278 4.83 -2.76 16.83
C LEU A 278 5.35 -2.49 18.25
N ILE A 279 4.55 -1.90 19.14
CA ILE A 279 4.91 -1.70 20.55
C ILE A 279 4.79 -3.01 21.34
N GLN A 280 3.90 -3.92 20.91
CA GLN A 280 3.68 -5.20 21.58
C GLN A 280 4.72 -6.27 21.23
N ILE A 281 5.32 -6.17 20.04
CA ILE A 281 6.42 -7.03 19.57
C ILE A 281 7.72 -6.56 20.22
#